data_AF-A0A9W9ZDG6-F1
#
_entry.id   AF-A0A9W9ZDG6-F1
#
_cell.length_a   1.000
_cell.length_b   1.000
_cell.length_c   1.000
_cell.angle_alpha   90.00
_cell.angle_beta   90.00
_cell.angle_gamma   90.00
#
_symmetry.space_group_name_H-M   'P 1'
#
loop_
_entity.id
_entity.type
_entity.pdbx_description
1 polymer ?
#
loop_
_entity_poly.entity_id
_entity_poly.type
_entity_poly.pdbx_seq_one_letter_code
_entity_poly.pdbx_strand_id
1 'polypeptide(L)'
;MTWARLVQRLGGIVKRLDNSLQPSTTNEKVNKNGIVDVCPDVFQGTLVGYPFFGTGWAITNCTNVKPIRSVISVLVNTVAYPKEDENHIQTVLKGITETYPTVQVHLATGSNEVMEDAKKYKNIDVVKVDDAKLGKGWNTLISKVSTPYVLVARDVFHFTWLTQLERQIRVVSQIPNVGVAGGAYRNFSGHWKAGCVQTTLKNYVLQYQEGYYHSKNECMFCDYLQGPFVTKTNLLKLDESLPNEVIFEDWFLRVGDGNLIMSCPDAMYFTTDYSSYSKRTDKKVWTPLAKKWELNRVLLPQGVKHSFSCQDIGVKCKAHSDLLPVCCLEEYADALSFFQKFSDKHNVTFELDTGSVLGGVKFNGLIPWDIDGDFIFLTTDLNIFTKRETIEHFQKKRLQD
;
A
#
# COMPACT_ATOMS: atom_id res chain seq x y z
N MET A 1 -19.50 13.27 -3.89
CA MET A 1 -18.24 13.89 -4.39
C MET A 1 -18.61 14.80 -5.56
N THR A 2 -18.21 16.07 -5.61
CA THR A 2 -18.71 17.00 -6.66
C THR A 2 -18.08 16.70 -8.03
N TRP A 3 -18.88 16.79 -9.10
CA TRP A 3 -18.51 16.52 -10.50
C TRP A 3 -17.22 17.26 -10.94
N ALA A 4 -17.01 18.48 -10.44
CA ALA A 4 -15.79 19.27 -10.70
C ALA A 4 -14.50 18.61 -10.18
N ARG A 5 -14.55 17.90 -9.04
CA ARG A 5 -13.41 17.13 -8.51
C ARG A 5 -13.13 15.88 -9.33
N LEU A 6 -14.17 15.26 -9.88
CA LEU A 6 -14.03 14.07 -10.73
C LEU A 6 -13.36 14.43 -12.07
N VAL A 7 -13.78 15.54 -12.69
CA VAL A 7 -13.18 16.05 -13.93
C VAL A 7 -11.73 16.50 -13.73
N GLN A 8 -11.41 17.14 -12.59
CA GLN A 8 -10.01 17.43 -12.24
C GLN A 8 -9.18 16.17 -12.01
N ARG A 9 -9.74 15.15 -11.35
CA ARG A 9 -9.07 13.85 -11.14
C ARG A 9 -8.83 13.12 -12.46
N LEU A 10 -9.82 13.08 -13.35
CA LEU A 10 -9.69 12.50 -14.69
C LEU A 10 -8.68 13.26 -15.55
N GLY A 11 -8.71 14.59 -15.56
CA GLY A 11 -7.70 15.40 -16.23
C GLY A 11 -6.28 15.17 -15.70
N GLY A 12 -6.14 14.93 -14.39
CA GLY A 12 -4.88 14.55 -13.76
C GLY A 12 -4.41 13.12 -14.06
N ILE A 13 -5.33 12.18 -14.30
CA ILE A 13 -5.02 10.80 -14.69
C ILE A 13 -4.66 10.72 -16.18
N VAL A 14 -5.37 11.44 -17.05
CA VAL A 14 -5.08 11.52 -18.49
C VAL A 14 -3.73 12.18 -18.73
N LYS A 15 -3.42 13.30 -18.04
CA LYS A 15 -2.05 13.89 -18.08
C LYS A 15 -0.97 12.96 -17.54
N ARG A 16 -1.29 12.05 -16.61
CA ARG A 16 -0.34 11.06 -16.07
C ARG A 16 -0.01 9.98 -17.09
N LEU A 17 -1.01 9.44 -17.79
CA LEU A 17 -0.80 8.49 -18.88
C LEU A 17 0.01 9.14 -20.02
N ASP A 18 -0.33 10.38 -20.38
CA ASP A 18 0.36 11.12 -21.44
C ASP A 18 1.83 11.43 -21.08
N ASN A 19 2.12 11.84 -19.84
CA ASN A 19 3.49 12.05 -19.36
C ASN A 19 4.27 10.75 -19.15
N SER A 20 3.59 9.62 -18.87
CA SER A 20 4.23 8.30 -18.79
C SER A 20 4.66 7.78 -20.17
N LEU A 21 4.01 8.27 -21.24
CA LEU A 21 4.26 7.89 -22.63
C LEU A 21 5.22 8.86 -23.35
N GLN A 22 5.49 10.06 -22.81
CA GLN A 22 6.41 10.99 -23.44
C GLN A 22 7.88 10.57 -23.24
N PRO A 23 8.67 10.47 -24.32
CA PRO A 23 10.13 10.48 -24.22
C PRO A 23 10.54 11.80 -23.56
N SER A 24 11.30 11.72 -22.47
CA SER A 24 11.85 12.93 -21.88
C SER A 24 12.91 13.48 -22.83
N THR A 25 12.59 14.56 -23.53
CA THR A 25 13.61 15.57 -23.83
C THR A 25 14.12 16.06 -22.47
N THR A 26 15.32 15.62 -22.10
CA THR A 26 16.04 15.98 -20.88
C THR A 26 16.32 17.48 -20.89
N ASN A 27 15.34 18.29 -20.51
CA ASN A 27 15.62 19.53 -19.82
C ASN A 27 15.61 19.17 -18.34
N GLU A 28 16.79 18.74 -17.87
CA GLU A 28 17.12 18.68 -16.46
C GLU A 28 16.55 19.93 -15.80
N LYS A 29 15.65 19.77 -14.82
CA LYS A 29 15.36 20.86 -13.89
C LYS A 29 16.60 21.05 -13.03
N VAL A 30 17.63 21.66 -13.61
CA VAL A 30 18.78 22.19 -12.91
C VAL A 30 18.19 23.17 -11.90
N ASN A 31 18.37 22.86 -10.62
CA ASN A 31 18.04 23.76 -9.53
C ASN A 31 18.61 25.14 -9.88
N LYS A 32 17.88 26.24 -9.64
CA LYS A 32 18.24 27.61 -10.08
C LYS A 32 19.65 28.09 -9.65
N ASN A 33 20.36 27.33 -8.80
CA ASN A 33 21.71 27.60 -8.31
C ASN A 33 22.79 26.62 -8.80
N GLY A 34 22.45 25.66 -9.69
CA GLY A 34 23.39 24.65 -10.18
C GLY A 34 23.81 23.58 -9.16
N ILE A 35 23.28 23.56 -7.93
CA ILE A 35 23.59 22.56 -6.90
C ILE A 35 22.66 21.34 -7.04
N VAL A 36 23.24 20.13 -7.07
CA VAL A 36 22.51 18.87 -7.17
C VAL A 36 22.50 18.09 -5.85
N ASP A 37 21.43 17.35 -5.59
CA ASP A 37 21.32 16.51 -4.38
C ASP A 37 22.26 15.29 -4.45
N VAL A 38 22.38 14.70 -5.64
CA VAL A 38 23.30 13.60 -5.97
C VAL A 38 23.81 13.78 -7.39
N CYS A 39 25.00 13.28 -7.70
CA CYS A 39 25.53 13.34 -9.05
C CYS A 39 24.68 12.52 -10.04
N PRO A 40 24.57 12.97 -11.30
CA PRO A 40 23.86 12.22 -12.33
C PRO A 40 24.58 10.90 -12.67
N ASP A 41 23.83 9.94 -13.19
CA ASP A 41 24.37 8.73 -13.83
C ASP A 41 24.16 8.80 -15.34
N VAL A 42 25.05 8.10 -16.07
CA VAL A 42 24.94 7.93 -17.51
C VAL A 42 24.91 6.44 -17.81
N PHE A 43 23.96 6.03 -18.65
CA PHE A 43 23.92 4.68 -19.18
C PHE A 43 25.05 4.51 -20.19
N GLN A 44 26.03 3.68 -19.86
CA GLN A 44 27.20 3.43 -20.71
C GLN A 44 26.95 2.32 -21.76
N GLY A 45 25.78 1.69 -21.73
CA GLY A 45 25.38 0.66 -22.69
C GLY A 45 25.17 -0.71 -22.06
N THR A 46 24.43 -1.59 -22.75
CA THR A 46 24.00 -2.90 -22.24
C THR A 46 25.12 -3.93 -22.11
N LEU A 47 26.26 -3.71 -22.77
CA LEU A 47 27.41 -4.62 -22.74
C LEU A 47 28.46 -4.23 -21.69
N VAL A 48 28.31 -3.06 -21.05
CA VAL A 48 29.28 -2.56 -20.08
C VAL A 48 29.14 -3.32 -18.75
N GLY A 49 30.29 -3.75 -18.21
CA GLY A 49 30.33 -4.57 -16.99
C GLY A 49 30.27 -6.08 -17.22
N TYR A 50 30.38 -6.56 -18.47
CA TYR A 50 30.50 -8.00 -18.78
C TYR A 50 31.59 -8.68 -17.92
N PRO A 51 31.37 -9.91 -17.42
CA PRO A 51 30.22 -10.80 -17.65
C PRO A 51 29.05 -10.61 -16.67
N PHE A 52 29.22 -9.75 -15.65
CA PHE A 52 28.24 -9.61 -14.57
C PHE A 52 27.26 -8.45 -14.78
N PHE A 53 27.54 -7.59 -15.76
CA PHE A 53 26.72 -6.45 -16.20
C PHE A 53 26.30 -5.48 -15.10
N GLY A 54 27.06 -5.42 -14.00
CA GLY A 54 26.75 -4.60 -12.83
C GLY A 54 27.10 -3.11 -12.95
N THR A 55 27.68 -2.67 -14.07
CA THR A 55 28.18 -1.28 -14.26
C THR A 55 27.60 -0.60 -15.50
N GLY A 56 26.40 -1.02 -15.95
CA GLY A 56 25.72 -0.41 -17.09
C GLY A 56 25.39 1.07 -16.86
N TRP A 57 25.13 1.46 -15.61
CA TRP A 57 25.01 2.85 -15.18
C TRP A 57 26.24 3.27 -14.39
N ALA A 58 26.87 4.37 -14.81
CA ALA A 58 28.02 4.94 -14.12
C ALA A 58 27.70 6.34 -13.60
N ILE A 59 28.02 6.58 -12.33
CA ILE A 59 27.91 7.91 -11.73
C ILE A 59 28.94 8.82 -12.37
N THR A 60 28.50 9.97 -12.88
CA THR A 60 29.40 10.99 -13.40
C THR A 60 29.91 11.85 -12.24
N ASN A 61 31.22 12.02 -12.14
CA ASN A 61 31.80 12.89 -11.10
C ASN A 61 31.28 14.32 -11.25
N CYS A 62 30.81 14.92 -10.16
CA CYS A 62 30.30 16.27 -10.15
C CYS A 62 30.78 17.04 -8.91
N THR A 63 31.14 18.31 -9.07
CA THR A 63 31.73 19.16 -8.01
C THR A 63 30.70 19.97 -7.24
N ASN A 64 29.48 20.05 -7.76
CA ASN A 64 28.33 20.81 -7.28
C ASN A 64 27.35 19.96 -6.44
N VAL A 65 27.81 18.84 -5.89
CA VAL A 65 26.98 17.91 -5.10
C VAL A 65 26.92 18.30 -3.63
N LYS A 66 25.73 18.22 -3.04
CA LYS A 66 25.57 18.39 -1.59
C LYS A 66 26.21 17.22 -0.84
N PRO A 67 26.80 17.45 0.35
CA PRO A 67 27.20 16.34 1.21
C PRO A 67 26.01 15.44 1.54
N ILE A 68 26.14 14.12 1.37
CA ILE A 68 25.03 13.15 1.52
C ILE A 68 24.33 13.26 2.88
N ARG A 69 25.06 13.59 3.94
CA ARG A 69 24.54 13.86 5.31
C ARG A 69 23.49 14.98 5.39
N SER A 70 23.48 15.89 4.41
CA SER A 70 22.52 16.99 4.31
C SER A 70 21.34 16.68 3.38
N VAL A 71 21.40 15.53 2.71
CA VAL A 71 20.44 15.12 1.67
C VAL A 71 19.51 14.04 2.20
N ILE A 72 20.03 13.05 2.91
CA ILE A 72 19.24 11.91 3.38
C ILE A 72 19.52 11.55 4.84
N SER A 73 18.47 11.13 5.55
CA SER A 73 18.55 10.43 6.84
C SER A 73 18.02 9.01 6.70
N VAL A 74 18.55 8.08 7.51
CA VAL A 74 18.07 6.69 7.56
C VAL A 74 17.21 6.49 8.78
N LEU A 75 16.01 5.93 8.59
CA LEU A 75 15.08 5.61 9.66
C LEU A 75 15.04 4.09 9.86
N VAL A 76 15.37 3.63 11.06
CA VAL A 76 15.34 2.21 11.45
C VAL A 76 14.38 2.06 12.63
N ASN A 77 13.38 1.20 12.53
CA ASN A 77 12.39 1.00 13.58
C ASN A 77 12.31 -0.48 13.95
N THR A 78 12.81 -0.82 15.14
CA THR A 78 12.90 -2.19 15.66
C THR A 78 12.00 -2.40 16.87
N VAL A 79 11.06 -1.47 17.11
CA VAL A 79 10.23 -1.44 18.33
C VAL A 79 9.38 -2.70 18.52
N ALA A 80 9.01 -3.38 17.44
CA ALA A 80 8.23 -4.62 17.46
C ALA A 80 9.01 -5.84 16.93
N TYR A 81 10.34 -5.77 16.86
CA TYR A 81 11.13 -6.89 16.37
C TYR A 81 11.19 -8.02 17.41
N PRO A 82 11.23 -9.29 17.00
CA PRO A 82 11.49 -10.41 17.89
C PRO A 82 12.85 -10.29 18.56
N LYS A 83 12.96 -10.74 19.82
CA LYS A 83 14.18 -10.59 20.61
C LYS A 83 15.36 -11.36 19.99
N GLU A 84 15.07 -12.52 19.40
CA GLU A 84 16.05 -13.37 18.71
C GLU A 84 16.73 -12.66 17.53
N ASP A 85 16.07 -11.66 16.92
CA ASP A 85 16.57 -10.93 15.76
C ASP A 85 17.30 -9.64 16.14
N GLU A 86 17.33 -9.26 17.42
CA GLU A 86 18.00 -8.04 17.89
C GLU A 86 19.51 -8.03 17.56
N ASN A 87 20.15 -9.20 17.55
CA ASN A 87 21.55 -9.36 17.17
C ASN A 87 21.83 -8.93 15.72
N HIS A 88 20.83 -9.02 14.83
CA HIS A 88 20.99 -8.56 13.45
C HIS A 88 21.03 -7.04 13.36
N ILE A 89 20.45 -6.32 14.33
CA ILE A 89 20.43 -4.86 14.33
C ILE A 89 21.84 -4.29 14.43
N GLN A 90 22.72 -4.88 15.24
CA GLN A 90 24.13 -4.47 15.29
C GLN A 90 24.78 -4.54 13.89
N THR A 91 24.48 -5.59 13.13
CA THR A 91 24.99 -5.77 11.77
C THR A 91 24.43 -4.71 10.82
N VAL A 92 23.17 -4.34 10.96
CA VAL A 92 22.53 -3.24 10.19
C VAL A 92 23.20 -1.90 10.51
N LEU A 93 23.32 -1.53 11.78
CA LEU A 93 23.92 -0.25 12.19
C LEU A 93 25.37 -0.14 11.76
N LYS A 94 26.14 -1.22 11.90
CA LYS A 94 27.50 -1.33 11.39
C LYS A 94 27.53 -1.13 9.86
N GLY A 95 26.71 -1.88 9.12
CA GLY A 95 26.67 -1.81 7.66
C GLY A 95 26.29 -0.41 7.13
N ILE A 96 25.33 0.26 7.77
CA ILE A 96 24.97 1.65 7.44
C ILE A 96 26.16 2.58 7.71
N THR A 97 26.81 2.45 8.87
CA THR A 97 27.93 3.34 9.24
C THR A 97 29.18 3.10 8.40
N GLU A 98 29.45 1.87 7.98
CA GLU A 98 30.57 1.56 7.08
C GLU A 98 30.30 2.03 5.64
N THR A 99 29.06 1.87 5.16
CA THR A 99 28.70 2.26 3.79
C THR A 99 28.50 3.78 3.67
N TYR A 100 27.89 4.42 4.67
CA TYR A 100 27.52 5.83 4.70
C TYR A 100 27.91 6.49 6.04
N PRO A 101 29.21 6.65 6.33
CA PRO A 101 29.70 7.06 7.66
C PRO A 101 29.26 8.45 8.13
N THR A 102 28.80 9.29 7.21
CA THR A 102 28.36 10.67 7.53
C THR A 102 26.85 10.81 7.61
N VAL A 103 26.08 9.81 7.16
CA VAL A 103 24.62 9.87 7.13
C VAL A 103 24.06 9.68 8.52
N GLN A 104 23.11 10.54 8.91
CA GLN A 104 22.43 10.44 10.19
C GLN A 104 21.44 9.27 10.15
N VAL A 105 21.52 8.41 11.17
CA VAL A 105 20.57 7.33 11.41
C VAL A 105 19.72 7.72 12.62
N HIS A 106 18.41 7.56 12.51
CA HIS A 106 17.49 7.64 13.63
C HIS A 106 16.92 6.23 13.86
N LEU A 107 17.15 5.70 15.07
CA LEU A 107 16.74 4.36 15.48
C LEU A 107 15.67 4.44 16.57
N ALA A 108 14.53 3.77 16.36
CA ALA A 108 13.54 3.53 17.41
C ALA A 108 13.62 2.07 17.85
N THR A 109 13.70 1.83 19.16
CA THR A 109 13.78 0.47 19.71
C THR A 109 13.08 0.38 21.06
N GLY A 110 12.56 -0.82 21.38
CA GLY A 110 12.10 -1.17 22.73
C GLY A 110 13.19 -1.82 23.61
N SER A 111 14.31 -2.24 23.00
CA SER A 111 15.37 -3.01 23.68
C SER A 111 16.49 -2.13 24.20
N ASN A 112 16.82 -2.30 25.48
CA ASN A 112 17.97 -1.63 26.10
C ASN A 112 19.30 -2.10 25.49
N GLU A 113 19.40 -3.37 25.08
CA GLU A 113 20.62 -3.94 24.48
C GLU A 113 20.92 -3.25 23.15
N VAL A 114 19.89 -3.15 22.29
CA VAL A 114 19.98 -2.42 21.02
C VAL A 114 20.33 -0.93 21.23
N MET A 115 19.83 -0.31 22.29
CA MET A 115 20.20 1.08 22.62
C MET A 115 21.67 1.23 22.98
N GLU A 116 22.23 0.33 23.81
CA GLU A 116 23.64 0.38 24.17
C GLU A 116 24.55 0.12 22.96
N ASP A 117 24.14 -0.77 22.05
CA ASP A 117 24.86 -1.01 20.81
C ASP A 117 24.85 0.22 19.89
N ALA A 118 23.72 0.91 19.77
CA ALA A 118 23.59 2.11 18.96
C ALA A 118 24.50 3.25 19.44
N LYS A 119 24.70 3.40 20.77
CA LYS A 119 25.57 4.42 21.36
C LYS A 119 27.04 4.33 20.95
N LYS A 120 27.49 3.18 20.42
CA LYS A 120 28.86 2.99 19.91
C LYS A 120 29.14 3.84 18.66
N TYR A 121 28.11 4.32 17.98
CA TYR A 121 28.20 5.05 16.71
C TYR A 121 27.81 6.51 16.88
N LYS A 122 28.64 7.43 16.35
CA LYS A 122 28.45 8.89 16.52
C LYS A 122 27.31 9.46 15.68
N ASN A 123 26.99 8.83 14.56
CA ASN A 123 25.97 9.26 13.59
C ASN A 123 24.60 8.59 13.82
N ILE A 124 24.38 7.95 14.98
CA ILE A 124 23.14 7.25 15.30
C ILE A 124 22.48 7.94 16.50
N ASP A 125 21.26 8.42 16.30
CA ASP A 125 20.38 8.93 17.36
C ASP A 125 19.35 7.85 17.69
N VAL A 126 19.32 7.39 18.93
CA VAL A 126 18.45 6.30 19.38
C VAL A 126 17.35 6.82 20.30
N VAL A 127 16.13 6.34 20.07
CA VAL A 127 14.94 6.68 20.84
C VAL A 127 14.31 5.42 21.37
N LYS A 128 14.02 5.42 22.68
CA LYS A 128 13.27 4.35 23.31
C LYS A 128 11.77 4.54 23.08
N VAL A 129 11.07 3.48 22.70
CA VAL A 129 9.61 3.48 22.52
C VAL A 129 9.03 2.24 23.19
N ASP A 130 8.23 2.44 24.23
CA ASP A 130 7.79 1.35 25.10
C ASP A 130 6.55 0.57 24.60
N ASP A 131 5.75 1.15 23.68
CA ASP A 131 4.40 0.64 23.38
C ASP A 131 4.32 -0.45 22.28
N ALA A 132 5.45 -1.03 21.82
CA ALA A 132 5.52 -1.96 20.67
C ALA A 132 4.82 -1.47 19.37
N LYS A 133 4.42 -0.20 19.33
CA LYS A 133 3.59 0.38 18.27
C LYS A 133 4.48 0.97 17.19
N LEU A 134 4.61 0.27 16.06
CA LEU A 134 5.49 0.67 14.95
C LEU A 134 5.11 2.05 14.43
N GLY A 135 3.82 2.37 14.29
CA GLY A 135 3.37 3.69 13.83
C GLY A 135 3.93 4.84 14.68
N LYS A 136 3.90 4.69 16.02
CA LYS A 136 4.46 5.67 16.97
C LYS A 136 5.98 5.78 16.80
N GLY A 137 6.66 4.64 16.69
CA GLY A 137 8.10 4.59 16.43
C GLY A 137 8.47 5.35 15.17
N TRP A 138 7.83 5.04 14.04
CA TRP A 138 8.09 5.72 12.76
C TRP A 138 7.83 7.22 12.82
N ASN A 139 6.69 7.66 13.34
CA ASN A 139 6.38 9.10 13.42
C ASN A 139 7.34 9.85 14.36
N THR A 140 7.79 9.21 15.45
CA THR A 140 8.83 9.75 16.32
C THR A 140 10.14 9.95 15.55
N LEU A 141 10.56 8.97 14.75
CA LEU A 141 11.75 9.07 13.91
C LEU A 141 11.61 10.14 12.83
N ILE A 142 10.46 10.18 12.14
CA ILE A 142 10.16 11.17 11.10
C ILE A 142 10.28 12.60 11.66
N SER A 143 9.78 12.84 12.88
CA SER A 143 9.82 14.17 13.51
C SER A 143 11.24 14.70 13.78
N LYS A 144 12.24 13.82 13.82
CA LYS A 144 13.66 14.16 14.07
C LYS A 144 14.43 14.46 12.79
N VAL A 145 13.84 14.18 11.62
CA VAL A 145 14.51 14.36 10.33
C VAL A 145 14.49 15.82 9.91
N SER A 146 15.67 16.34 9.55
CA SER A 146 15.84 17.67 8.95
C SER A 146 16.24 17.62 7.48
N THR A 147 16.61 16.45 6.96
CA THR A 147 17.03 16.25 5.57
C THR A 147 15.83 16.19 4.62
N PRO A 148 15.99 16.52 3.33
CA PRO A 148 14.89 16.53 2.36
C PRO A 148 14.38 15.14 1.98
N TYR A 149 15.20 14.10 2.12
CA TYR A 149 14.83 12.71 1.85
C TYR A 149 15.06 11.82 3.06
N VAL A 150 14.28 10.75 3.14
CA VAL A 150 14.42 9.71 4.16
C VAL A 150 14.45 8.34 3.50
N LEU A 151 15.34 7.48 3.98
CA LEU A 151 15.22 6.04 3.79
C LEU A 151 14.35 5.47 4.93
N VAL A 152 13.25 4.81 4.56
CA VAL A 152 12.50 3.96 5.47
C VAL A 152 13.06 2.54 5.38
N ALA A 153 13.98 2.20 6.29
CA ALA A 153 14.68 0.91 6.33
C ALA A 153 13.87 -0.15 7.10
N ARG A 154 12.67 -0.45 6.61
CA ARG A 154 11.79 -1.46 7.21
C ARG A 154 12.35 -2.88 7.05
N ASP A 155 12.27 -3.66 8.13
CA ASP A 155 12.61 -5.07 8.16
C ASP A 155 14.03 -5.41 7.67
N VAL A 156 14.95 -4.43 7.64
CA VAL A 156 16.33 -4.66 7.20
C VAL A 156 17.08 -5.46 8.27
N PHE A 157 17.78 -6.53 7.85
CA PHE A 157 18.67 -7.32 8.72
C PHE A 157 20.13 -7.25 8.30
N HIS A 158 20.43 -6.74 7.10
CA HIS A 158 21.78 -6.51 6.62
C HIS A 158 21.82 -5.30 5.67
N PHE A 159 22.86 -4.48 5.78
CA PHE A 159 22.98 -3.25 4.99
C PHE A 159 24.36 -3.19 4.33
N THR A 160 24.40 -2.97 3.02
CA THR A 160 25.66 -2.92 2.26
C THR A 160 25.62 -1.84 1.18
N TRP A 161 26.75 -1.69 0.48
CA TRP A 161 26.92 -0.87 -0.72
C TRP A 161 25.91 -1.18 -1.84
N LEU A 162 25.31 -2.38 -1.87
CA LEU A 162 24.28 -2.75 -2.85
C LEU A 162 23.00 -1.93 -2.70
N THR A 163 22.81 -1.25 -1.57
CA THR A 163 21.64 -0.42 -1.30
C THR A 163 21.52 0.78 -2.26
N GLN A 164 22.65 1.33 -2.71
CA GLN A 164 22.73 2.45 -3.64
C GLN A 164 21.76 3.61 -3.34
N LEU A 165 21.92 4.31 -2.20
CA LEU A 165 21.01 5.41 -1.81
C LEU A 165 20.98 6.53 -2.83
N GLU A 166 22.14 6.86 -3.42
CA GLU A 166 22.28 7.89 -4.44
C GLU A 166 21.41 7.60 -5.65
N ARG A 167 21.29 6.32 -6.03
CA ARG A 167 20.47 5.85 -7.15
C ARG A 167 18.99 6.14 -6.89
N GLN A 168 18.49 5.82 -5.70
CA GLN A 168 17.10 6.05 -5.33
C GLN A 168 16.79 7.54 -5.15
N ILE A 169 17.70 8.33 -4.57
CA ILE A 169 17.57 9.79 -4.47
C ILE A 169 17.52 10.42 -5.87
N ARG A 170 18.33 9.94 -6.81
CA ARG A 170 18.32 10.42 -8.21
C ARG A 170 16.96 10.23 -8.86
N VAL A 171 16.39 9.05 -8.70
CA VAL A 171 15.05 8.71 -9.23
C VAL A 171 13.98 9.64 -8.65
N VAL A 172 13.98 9.88 -7.34
CA VAL A 172 13.01 10.78 -6.67
C VAL A 172 13.22 12.26 -7.01
N SER A 173 14.47 12.69 -7.21
CA SER A 173 14.83 14.10 -7.41
C SER A 173 14.74 14.54 -8.87
N GLN A 174 15.10 13.67 -9.82
CA GLN A 174 15.25 14.03 -11.23
C GLN A 174 14.07 13.61 -12.11
N ILE A 175 13.35 12.53 -11.76
CA ILE A 175 12.20 12.08 -12.55
C ILE A 175 10.95 12.87 -12.11
N PRO A 176 10.28 13.59 -13.03
CA PRO A 176 9.11 14.38 -12.69
C PRO A 176 8.01 13.55 -12.01
N ASN A 177 7.43 14.10 -10.95
CA ASN A 177 6.33 13.52 -10.18
C ASN A 177 6.66 12.21 -9.44
N VAL A 178 7.90 11.70 -9.48
CA VAL A 178 8.28 10.59 -8.61
C VAL A 178 8.43 11.09 -7.18
N GLY A 179 7.69 10.46 -6.27
CA GLY A 179 7.72 10.76 -4.84
C GLY A 179 8.47 9.71 -4.02
N VAL A 180 8.54 8.47 -4.53
CA VAL A 180 9.08 7.32 -3.81
C VAL A 180 9.90 6.45 -4.77
N ALA A 181 11.08 6.02 -4.33
CA ALA A 181 11.89 5.02 -5.01
C ALA A 181 12.33 3.96 -4.01
N GLY A 182 12.23 2.68 -4.35
CA GLY A 182 12.76 1.59 -3.56
C GLY A 182 13.75 0.74 -4.32
N GLY A 183 14.26 -0.27 -3.64
CA GLY A 183 15.08 -1.31 -4.23
C GLY A 183 14.39 -2.67 -4.22
N ALA A 184 14.99 -3.62 -4.92
CA ALA A 184 14.68 -5.00 -4.70
C ALA A 184 15.18 -5.47 -3.33
N TYR A 185 14.73 -6.64 -2.87
CA TYR A 185 15.13 -7.17 -1.58
C TYR A 185 15.32 -8.67 -1.60
N ARG A 186 16.17 -9.16 -0.69
CA ARG A 186 16.52 -10.57 -0.53
C ARG A 186 16.32 -10.99 0.92
N ASN A 187 15.70 -12.17 1.12
CA ASN A 187 15.48 -12.72 2.46
C ASN A 187 16.58 -13.71 2.89
N PHE A 188 16.50 -14.21 4.13
CA PHE A 188 17.46 -15.17 4.70
C PHE A 188 17.61 -16.47 3.92
N SER A 189 16.53 -16.96 3.30
CA SER A 189 16.57 -18.15 2.44
C SER A 189 17.20 -17.89 1.07
N GLY A 190 17.63 -16.65 0.82
CA GLY A 190 18.26 -16.24 -0.42
C GLY A 190 17.28 -15.91 -1.55
N HIS A 191 15.97 -16.02 -1.32
CA HIS A 191 14.95 -15.63 -2.28
C HIS A 191 14.94 -14.11 -2.44
N TRP A 192 15.01 -13.68 -3.69
CA TRP A 192 15.02 -12.27 -4.08
C TRP A 192 13.70 -11.91 -4.75
N LYS A 193 13.23 -10.67 -4.49
CA LYS A 193 12.06 -10.08 -5.13
C LYS A 193 12.36 -8.65 -5.55
N ALA A 194 11.86 -8.29 -6.73
CA ALA A 194 11.86 -6.91 -7.22
C ALA A 194 11.06 -5.94 -6.32
N GLY A 195 10.11 -6.48 -5.55
CA GLY A 195 9.35 -5.73 -4.56
C GLY A 195 8.38 -4.68 -5.10
N CYS A 196 8.05 -4.76 -6.39
CA CYS A 196 7.10 -3.89 -7.07
C CYS A 196 5.72 -4.56 -7.14
N VAL A 197 4.70 -3.84 -6.70
CA VAL A 197 3.31 -4.32 -6.65
C VAL A 197 2.38 -3.26 -7.23
N GLN A 198 1.44 -3.71 -8.05
CA GLN A 198 0.34 -2.91 -8.58
C GLN A 198 -0.86 -3.02 -7.65
N THR A 199 -1.54 -1.91 -7.42
CA THR A 199 -2.75 -1.86 -6.60
C THR A 199 -3.92 -1.31 -7.40
N THR A 200 -5.06 -1.98 -7.32
CA THR A 200 -6.32 -1.49 -7.89
C THR A 200 -7.31 -1.27 -6.77
N LEU A 201 -7.78 -0.03 -6.65
CA LEU A 201 -8.87 0.35 -5.75
C LEU A 201 -10.11 0.69 -6.58
N LYS A 202 -11.02 -0.28 -6.75
CA LYS A 202 -12.25 -0.10 -7.54
C LYS A 202 -13.40 -0.86 -6.88
N ASN A 203 -14.60 -0.28 -6.92
CA ASN A 203 -15.83 -0.90 -6.44
C ASN A 203 -15.66 -1.47 -5.01
N TYR A 204 -15.06 -0.68 -4.12
CA TYR A 204 -14.82 -1.08 -2.72
C TYR A 204 -13.91 -2.32 -2.53
N VAL A 205 -13.16 -2.68 -3.58
CA VAL A 205 -12.17 -3.75 -3.56
C VAL A 205 -10.79 -3.15 -3.72
N LEU A 206 -9.89 -3.51 -2.80
CA LEU A 206 -8.47 -3.26 -2.92
C LEU A 206 -7.77 -4.54 -3.35
N GLN A 207 -7.17 -4.55 -4.52
CA GLN A 207 -6.44 -5.69 -5.06
C GLN A 207 -4.96 -5.37 -5.20
N TYR A 208 -4.12 -6.30 -4.77
CA TYR A 208 -2.67 -6.28 -4.93
C TYR A 208 -2.25 -7.36 -5.93
N GLN A 209 -1.43 -6.96 -6.91
CA GLN A 209 -0.86 -7.85 -7.91
C GLN A 209 0.64 -7.62 -7.98
N GLU A 210 1.44 -8.69 -7.80
CA GLU A 210 2.89 -8.62 -8.01
C GLU A 210 3.17 -8.26 -9.47
N GLY A 211 4.03 -7.26 -9.71
CA GLY A 211 4.33 -6.76 -11.05
C GLY A 211 4.46 -5.25 -11.11
N TYR A 212 4.59 -4.74 -12.33
CA TYR A 212 4.79 -3.33 -12.65
C TYR A 212 4.09 -2.95 -13.94
N TYR A 213 3.81 -1.66 -14.14
CA TYR A 213 3.12 -1.18 -15.34
C TYR A 213 4.04 -1.11 -16.56
N HIS A 214 5.17 -0.43 -16.40
CA HIS A 214 6.24 -0.29 -17.38
C HIS A 214 7.54 0.07 -16.64
N SER A 215 8.66 0.07 -17.34
CA SER A 215 9.96 0.45 -16.77
C SER A 215 10.58 1.64 -17.51
N LYS A 216 11.37 2.43 -16.79
CA LYS A 216 12.16 3.54 -17.33
C LYS A 216 13.43 3.69 -16.51
N ASN A 217 14.55 3.93 -17.19
CA ASN A 217 15.87 4.03 -16.57
C ASN A 217 16.14 2.84 -15.65
N GLU A 218 15.85 1.61 -16.11
CA GLU A 218 15.98 0.36 -15.33
C GLU A 218 15.15 0.26 -14.05
N CYS A 219 14.32 1.26 -13.72
CA CYS A 219 13.39 1.20 -12.61
C CYS A 219 11.96 0.90 -13.10
N MET A 220 11.20 0.17 -12.31
CA MET A 220 9.83 -0.28 -12.59
C MET A 220 8.82 0.67 -11.94
N PHE A 221 7.74 1.02 -12.63
CA PHE A 221 6.62 1.79 -12.06
C PHE A 221 5.62 0.90 -11.33
N CYS A 222 5.35 1.23 -10.06
CA CYS A 222 4.54 0.46 -9.12
C CYS A 222 3.50 1.36 -8.43
N ASP A 223 2.61 0.77 -7.63
CA ASP A 223 1.76 1.51 -6.68
C ASP A 223 2.13 1.25 -5.22
N TYR A 224 2.79 0.13 -4.96
CA TYR A 224 3.24 -0.26 -3.63
C TYR A 224 4.63 -0.91 -3.75
N LEU A 225 5.51 -0.55 -2.82
CA LEU A 225 6.79 -1.23 -2.66
C LEU A 225 6.65 -2.19 -1.48
N GLN A 226 7.26 -3.36 -1.55
CA GLN A 226 7.29 -4.33 -0.43
C GLN A 226 8.52 -4.14 0.46
N GLY A 227 9.67 -3.79 -0.12
CA GLY A 227 10.93 -3.58 0.60
C GLY A 227 11.17 -2.12 1.02
N PRO A 228 12.32 -1.81 1.63
CA PRO A 228 12.74 -0.45 1.97
C PRO A 228 12.65 0.53 0.80
N PHE A 229 12.43 1.80 1.12
CA PHE A 229 12.27 2.85 0.12
C PHE A 229 12.76 4.21 0.61
N VAL A 230 13.24 5.01 -0.34
CA VAL A 230 13.51 6.43 -0.20
C VAL A 230 12.28 7.24 -0.62
N THR A 231 11.92 8.24 0.19
CA THR A 231 10.86 9.20 -0.13
C THR A 231 11.25 10.61 0.32
N LYS A 232 10.52 11.62 -0.18
CA LYS A 232 10.65 12.99 0.33
C LYS A 232 10.11 13.05 1.76
N THR A 233 10.84 13.69 2.67
CA THR A 233 10.49 13.75 4.10
C THR A 233 9.09 14.32 4.32
N ASN A 234 8.70 15.33 3.54
CA ASN A 234 7.38 15.96 3.64
C ASN A 234 6.21 15.10 3.14
N LEU A 235 6.47 14.01 2.40
CA LEU A 235 5.45 13.05 1.97
C LEU A 235 5.19 11.97 3.02
N LEU A 236 6.15 11.72 3.91
CA LEU A 236 6.09 10.62 4.86
C LEU A 236 5.30 11.02 6.12
N LYS A 237 4.04 10.58 6.19
CA LYS A 237 3.17 10.76 7.36
C LYS A 237 2.33 9.51 7.57
N LEU A 238 2.59 8.78 8.66
CA LEU A 238 1.89 7.53 8.95
C LEU A 238 0.72 7.77 9.92
N ASP A 239 -0.33 6.96 9.74
CA ASP A 239 -1.49 6.97 10.62
C ASP A 239 -1.30 5.97 11.76
N GLU A 240 -1.03 6.50 12.96
CA GLU A 240 -0.81 5.68 14.15
C GLU A 240 -2.08 4.99 14.65
N SER A 241 -3.27 5.34 14.17
CA SER A 241 -4.49 4.62 14.56
C SER A 241 -4.60 3.23 13.94
N LEU A 242 -3.81 2.96 12.89
CA LEU A 242 -3.82 1.70 12.16
C LEU A 242 -2.87 0.64 12.77
N PRO A 243 -3.19 -0.65 12.60
CA PRO A 243 -2.28 -1.74 12.96
C PRO A 243 -0.95 -1.65 12.23
N ASN A 244 0.11 -2.14 12.90
CA ASN A 244 1.48 -2.15 12.42
C ASN A 244 1.62 -2.73 11.00
N GLU A 245 0.83 -3.74 10.67
CA GLU A 245 0.84 -4.49 9.42
C GLU A 245 0.37 -3.68 8.21
N VAL A 246 -0.47 -2.64 8.42
CA VAL A 246 -1.19 -1.94 7.35
C VAL A 246 -0.90 -0.43 7.30
N ILE A 247 0.01 0.08 8.14
CA ILE A 247 0.37 1.52 8.16
C ILE A 247 0.99 1.98 6.83
N PHE A 248 1.75 1.11 6.15
CA PHE A 248 2.39 1.44 4.89
C PHE A 248 1.43 1.29 3.71
N GLU A 249 0.52 0.33 3.78
CA GLU A 249 -0.57 0.11 2.84
C GLU A 249 -1.44 1.38 2.76
N ASP A 250 -1.84 1.93 3.91
CA ASP A 250 -2.53 3.23 3.97
C ASP A 250 -1.71 4.37 3.36
N TRP A 251 -0.43 4.44 3.68
CA TRP A 251 0.43 5.52 3.22
C TRP A 251 0.65 5.47 1.71
N PHE A 252 0.91 4.30 1.14
CA PHE A 252 1.06 4.11 -0.30
C PHE A 252 -0.23 4.42 -1.06
N LEU A 253 -1.40 4.03 -0.53
CA LEU A 253 -2.70 4.41 -1.11
C LEU A 253 -2.86 5.94 -1.17
N ARG A 254 -2.42 6.68 -0.15
CA ARG A 254 -2.47 8.15 -0.13
C ARG A 254 -1.45 8.78 -1.07
N VAL A 255 -0.21 8.29 -1.07
CA VAL A 255 0.88 8.88 -1.85
C VAL A 255 0.72 8.64 -3.35
N GLY A 256 0.16 7.48 -3.72
CA GLY A 256 -0.19 7.16 -5.11
C GLY A 256 -1.24 8.11 -5.72
N ASP A 257 -2.04 8.80 -4.89
CA ASP A 257 -2.94 9.88 -5.35
C ASP A 257 -2.20 11.21 -5.56
N GLY A 258 -1.15 11.17 -6.40
CA GLY A 258 -0.43 12.38 -6.83
C GLY A 258 1.06 12.19 -7.11
N ASN A 259 1.65 11.09 -6.66
CA ASN A 259 3.06 10.80 -6.90
C ASN A 259 3.24 9.44 -7.59
N LEU A 260 4.24 9.36 -8.44
CA LEU A 260 4.71 8.11 -9.03
C LEU A 260 5.64 7.41 -8.03
N ILE A 261 5.58 6.08 -8.04
CA ILE A 261 6.36 5.19 -7.18
C ILE A 261 7.16 4.28 -8.09
N MET A 262 8.45 4.11 -7.79
CA MET A 262 9.34 3.29 -8.60
C MET A 262 10.14 2.29 -7.75
N SER A 263 10.46 1.12 -8.31
CA SER A 263 11.42 0.18 -7.74
C SER A 263 12.59 0.00 -8.69
N CYS A 264 13.82 0.17 -8.19
CA CYS A 264 15.04 0.05 -8.95
C CYS A 264 15.76 -1.25 -8.53
N PRO A 265 15.69 -2.33 -9.34
CA PRO A 265 16.17 -3.65 -8.94
C PRO A 265 17.69 -3.76 -8.82
N ASP A 266 18.43 -2.79 -9.35
CA ASP A 266 19.87 -2.57 -9.17
C ASP A 266 20.23 -2.12 -7.74
N ALA A 267 19.29 -1.51 -7.02
CA ALA A 267 19.40 -1.31 -5.57
C ALA A 267 18.86 -2.55 -4.84
N MET A 268 19.64 -3.10 -3.90
CA MET A 268 19.28 -4.31 -3.17
C MET A 268 19.37 -4.12 -1.66
N TYR A 269 18.29 -4.49 -0.98
CA TYR A 269 18.19 -4.58 0.46
C TYR A 269 18.17 -6.04 0.92
N PHE A 270 18.53 -6.28 2.17
CA PHE A 270 18.41 -7.58 2.81
C PHE A 270 17.40 -7.47 3.93
N THR A 271 16.25 -8.10 3.74
CA THR A 271 15.10 -7.89 4.61
C THR A 271 14.50 -9.21 5.09
N THR A 272 13.99 -9.16 6.31
CA THR A 272 13.07 -10.17 6.81
C THR A 272 11.65 -9.72 6.51
N ASP A 273 10.67 -10.56 6.83
CA ASP A 273 9.28 -10.27 6.57
C ASP A 273 8.44 -10.66 7.79
N TYR A 274 8.28 -9.70 8.70
CA TYR A 274 7.57 -9.91 9.96
C TYR A 274 6.05 -9.84 9.81
N SER A 275 5.54 -9.22 8.75
CA SER A 275 4.10 -8.90 8.63
C SER A 275 3.37 -9.71 7.55
N SER A 276 4.05 -10.34 6.60
CA SER A 276 3.35 -11.05 5.52
C SER A 276 2.52 -12.23 6.00
N TYR A 277 2.95 -12.96 7.03
CA TYR A 277 2.18 -14.09 7.53
C TYR A 277 0.84 -13.63 8.12
N SER A 278 0.85 -12.64 9.02
CA SER A 278 -0.37 -12.10 9.62
C SER A 278 -1.26 -11.43 8.57
N LYS A 279 -0.68 -10.65 7.64
CA LYS A 279 -1.43 -10.07 6.50
C LYS A 279 -2.15 -11.11 5.67
N ARG A 280 -1.58 -12.31 5.47
CA ARG A 280 -2.21 -13.35 4.65
C ARG A 280 -3.25 -14.17 5.41
N THR A 281 -3.07 -14.34 6.72
CA THR A 281 -3.86 -15.29 7.50
C THR A 281 -4.91 -14.66 8.40
N ASP A 282 -4.69 -13.43 8.87
CA ASP A 282 -5.59 -12.77 9.81
C ASP A 282 -6.32 -11.59 9.16
N LYS A 283 -7.61 -11.76 8.91
CA LYS A 283 -8.51 -10.70 8.42
C LYS A 283 -8.53 -9.47 9.35
N LYS A 284 -8.34 -9.65 10.67
CA LYS A 284 -8.48 -8.56 11.65
C LYS A 284 -7.44 -7.46 11.47
N VAL A 285 -6.24 -7.78 10.97
CA VAL A 285 -5.20 -6.77 10.71
C VAL A 285 -5.63 -5.79 9.63
N TRP A 286 -6.48 -6.23 8.70
CA TRP A 286 -7.01 -5.42 7.61
C TRP A 286 -8.28 -4.65 7.99
N THR A 287 -9.03 -5.08 9.01
CA THR A 287 -10.31 -4.46 9.37
C THR A 287 -10.22 -2.94 9.60
N PRO A 288 -9.21 -2.39 10.31
CA PRO A 288 -9.11 -0.94 10.48
C PRO A 288 -8.83 -0.19 9.18
N LEU A 289 -8.00 -0.75 8.28
CA LEU A 289 -7.77 -0.18 6.95
C LEU A 289 -9.05 -0.25 6.11
N ALA A 290 -9.75 -1.39 6.16
CA ALA A 290 -11.00 -1.61 5.46
C ALA A 290 -12.10 -0.64 5.92
N LYS A 291 -12.21 -0.36 7.22
CA LYS A 291 -13.09 0.70 7.75
C LYS A 291 -12.72 2.06 7.18
N LYS A 292 -11.43 2.42 7.24
CA LYS A 292 -10.95 3.74 6.82
C LYS A 292 -11.18 4.03 5.33
N TRP A 293 -11.00 3.01 4.50
CA TRP A 293 -11.11 3.11 3.03
C TRP A 293 -12.42 2.53 2.48
N GLU A 294 -13.38 2.20 3.35
CA GLU A 294 -14.66 1.57 3.02
C GLU A 294 -14.50 0.30 2.15
N LEU A 295 -13.49 -0.54 2.42
CA LEU A 295 -13.18 -1.72 1.62
C LEU A 295 -14.05 -2.91 2.03
N ASN A 296 -14.81 -3.46 1.09
CA ASN A 296 -15.49 -4.74 1.29
C ASN A 296 -14.55 -5.91 1.09
N ARG A 297 -13.52 -5.78 0.25
CA ARG A 297 -12.61 -6.87 -0.07
C ARG A 297 -11.17 -6.38 -0.13
N VAL A 298 -10.26 -7.17 0.39
CA VAL A 298 -8.82 -7.05 0.14
C VAL A 298 -8.36 -8.33 -0.53
N LEU A 299 -7.85 -8.21 -1.76
CA LEU A 299 -7.31 -9.31 -2.55
C LEU A 299 -5.79 -9.19 -2.55
N LEU A 300 -5.12 -10.19 -2.01
CA LEU A 300 -3.67 -10.27 -1.96
C LEU A 300 -3.15 -11.23 -3.03
N PRO A 301 -1.85 -11.21 -3.34
CA PRO A 301 -1.24 -12.17 -4.25
C PRO A 301 -1.48 -13.62 -3.81
N GLN A 302 -1.33 -14.55 -4.76
CA GLN A 302 -1.55 -15.99 -4.56
C GLN A 302 -2.97 -16.36 -4.11
N GLY A 303 -3.98 -15.54 -4.45
CA GLY A 303 -5.40 -15.87 -4.28
C GLY A 303 -5.94 -15.67 -2.86
N VAL A 304 -5.19 -15.03 -1.96
CA VAL A 304 -5.66 -14.73 -0.60
C VAL A 304 -6.72 -13.62 -0.65
N LYS A 305 -7.88 -13.88 -0.06
CA LYS A 305 -9.03 -12.96 -0.05
C LYS A 305 -9.52 -12.70 1.37
N HIS A 306 -9.52 -11.44 1.78
CA HIS A 306 -10.19 -10.97 2.99
C HIS A 306 -11.50 -10.30 2.63
N SER A 307 -12.60 -10.72 3.27
CA SER A 307 -13.95 -10.25 2.99
C SER A 307 -14.59 -9.64 4.22
N PHE A 308 -15.14 -8.43 4.10
CA PHE A 308 -15.75 -7.68 5.19
C PHE A 308 -17.25 -7.47 4.92
N SER A 309 -18.08 -7.73 5.93
CA SER A 309 -19.51 -7.38 5.91
C SER A 309 -19.71 -5.87 6.08
N CYS A 310 -20.91 -5.35 5.84
CA CYS A 310 -21.19 -3.93 6.08
C CYS A 310 -21.01 -3.56 7.56
N GLN A 311 -21.39 -4.47 8.46
CA GLN A 311 -21.16 -4.32 9.90
C GLN A 311 -19.67 -4.26 10.26
N ASP A 312 -18.84 -5.13 9.66
CA ASP A 312 -17.39 -5.15 9.90
C ASP A 312 -16.76 -3.78 9.64
N ILE A 313 -17.18 -3.09 8.56
CA ILE A 313 -16.63 -1.80 8.16
C ILE A 313 -17.45 -0.59 8.61
N GLY A 314 -18.56 -0.80 9.30
CA GLY A 314 -19.44 0.26 9.78
C GLY A 314 -20.16 1.03 8.67
N VAL A 315 -20.33 0.41 7.50
CA VAL A 315 -21.02 0.99 6.35
C VAL A 315 -22.52 0.76 6.50
N LYS A 316 -23.32 1.81 6.24
CA LYS A 316 -24.77 1.69 6.14
C LYS A 316 -25.16 1.75 4.67
N CYS A 317 -25.86 0.74 4.19
CA CYS A 317 -26.35 0.69 2.82
C CYS A 317 -27.34 1.83 2.59
N LYS A 318 -27.01 2.70 1.63
CA LYS A 318 -27.85 3.80 1.17
C LYS A 318 -27.66 3.95 -0.33
N ALA A 319 -28.76 3.96 -1.07
CA ALA A 319 -28.72 4.27 -2.50
C ALA A 319 -28.43 5.76 -2.69
N HIS A 320 -27.38 6.02 -3.45
CA HIS A 320 -27.08 7.30 -4.08
C HIS A 320 -26.85 7.04 -5.57
N SER A 321 -26.53 8.06 -6.37
CA SER A 321 -26.18 7.89 -7.79
C SER A 321 -24.80 7.23 -8.02
N ASP A 322 -24.26 6.51 -7.03
CA ASP A 322 -22.96 5.87 -7.02
C ASP A 322 -23.15 4.34 -6.91
N LEU A 323 -22.11 3.57 -7.24
CA LEU A 323 -22.11 2.11 -7.03
C LEU A 323 -22.27 1.79 -5.55
N LEU A 324 -23.01 0.73 -5.24
CA LEU A 324 -23.14 0.26 -3.87
C LEU A 324 -21.91 -0.53 -3.42
N PRO A 325 -21.59 -0.48 -2.12
CA PRO A 325 -20.66 -1.41 -1.48
C PRO A 325 -21.04 -2.86 -1.78
N VAL A 326 -20.04 -3.71 -2.03
CA VAL A 326 -20.26 -5.13 -2.33
C VAL A 326 -21.04 -5.82 -1.21
N CYS A 327 -20.78 -5.45 0.05
CA CYS A 327 -21.53 -6.01 1.17
C CYS A 327 -23.04 -5.70 1.11
N CYS A 328 -23.45 -4.55 0.56
CA CYS A 328 -24.86 -4.19 0.43
C CYS A 328 -25.55 -5.05 -0.63
N LEU A 329 -24.85 -5.32 -1.74
CA LEU A 329 -25.34 -6.22 -2.77
C LEU A 329 -25.42 -7.66 -2.25
N GLU A 330 -24.52 -8.07 -1.36
CA GLU A 330 -24.57 -9.38 -0.70
C GLU A 330 -25.75 -9.47 0.28
N GLU A 331 -25.97 -8.46 1.11
CA GLU A 331 -27.16 -8.40 1.98
C GLU A 331 -28.47 -8.43 1.18
N TYR A 332 -28.52 -7.73 0.05
CA TYR A 332 -29.66 -7.79 -0.86
C TYR A 332 -29.81 -9.19 -1.48
N ALA A 333 -28.73 -9.80 -1.99
CA ALA A 333 -28.76 -11.16 -2.53
C ALA A 333 -29.20 -12.20 -1.49
N ASP A 334 -28.79 -12.03 -0.23
CA ASP A 334 -29.18 -12.91 0.87
C ASP A 334 -30.67 -12.76 1.20
N ALA A 335 -31.21 -11.52 1.17
CA ALA A 335 -32.64 -11.27 1.33
C ALA A 335 -33.48 -11.93 0.21
N LEU A 336 -33.01 -11.86 -1.04
CA LEU A 336 -33.63 -12.56 -2.17
C LEU A 336 -33.61 -14.08 -1.99
N SER A 337 -32.45 -14.62 -1.62
CA SER A 337 -32.27 -16.05 -1.38
C SER A 337 -33.18 -16.55 -0.26
N PHE A 338 -33.33 -15.73 0.79
CA PHE A 338 -34.27 -16.01 1.88
C PHE A 338 -35.72 -16.03 1.39
N PHE A 339 -36.16 -15.01 0.64
CA PHE A 339 -37.52 -14.93 0.13
C PHE A 339 -37.84 -16.07 -0.83
N GLN A 340 -36.92 -16.43 -1.74
CA GLN A 340 -37.07 -17.58 -2.63
C GLN A 340 -37.29 -18.88 -1.84
N LYS A 341 -36.43 -19.17 -0.86
CA LYS A 341 -36.55 -20.38 -0.02
C LYS A 341 -37.86 -20.42 0.76
N PHE A 342 -38.32 -19.25 1.24
CA PHE A 342 -39.62 -19.13 1.88
C PHE A 342 -40.75 -19.46 0.89
N SER A 343 -40.73 -18.85 -0.29
CA SER A 343 -41.73 -19.08 -1.34
C SER A 343 -41.80 -20.54 -1.79
N ASP A 344 -40.64 -21.18 -2.02
CA ASP A 344 -40.55 -22.61 -2.38
C ASP A 344 -41.18 -23.50 -1.31
N LYS A 345 -40.91 -23.21 -0.03
CA LYS A 345 -41.42 -24.00 1.09
C LYS A 345 -42.93 -23.85 1.28
N HIS A 346 -43.46 -22.66 1.01
CA HIS A 346 -44.85 -22.32 1.26
C HIS A 346 -45.72 -22.29 -0.01
N ASN A 347 -45.14 -22.71 -1.15
CA ASN A 347 -45.79 -22.74 -2.46
C ASN A 347 -46.39 -21.37 -2.85
N VAL A 348 -45.65 -20.30 -2.57
CA VAL A 348 -45.99 -18.93 -2.95
C VAL A 348 -45.40 -18.67 -4.32
N THR A 349 -46.23 -18.27 -5.28
CA THR A 349 -45.74 -17.92 -6.61
C THR A 349 -45.39 -16.45 -6.67
N PHE A 350 -44.18 -16.13 -7.10
CA PHE A 350 -43.72 -14.76 -7.29
C PHE A 350 -42.85 -14.62 -8.53
N GLU A 351 -42.74 -13.40 -9.02
CA GLU A 351 -41.87 -13.01 -10.13
C GLU A 351 -41.04 -11.79 -9.70
N LEU A 352 -39.81 -11.70 -10.22
CA LEU A 352 -39.01 -10.49 -10.08
C LEU A 352 -39.65 -9.37 -10.92
N ASP A 353 -39.67 -8.14 -10.40
CA ASP A 353 -40.24 -6.99 -11.10
C ASP A 353 -39.22 -5.87 -11.29
N THR A 354 -39.53 -4.91 -12.16
CA THR A 354 -38.83 -3.63 -12.37
C THR A 354 -37.29 -3.72 -12.37
N GLY A 355 -36.61 -3.22 -11.34
CA GLY A 355 -35.15 -3.18 -11.25
C GLY A 355 -34.54 -4.57 -11.04
N SER A 356 -35.21 -5.39 -10.23
CA SER A 356 -34.79 -6.77 -9.92
C SER A 356 -34.70 -7.63 -11.17
N VAL A 357 -35.72 -7.61 -12.03
CA VAL A 357 -35.73 -8.41 -13.27
C VAL A 357 -34.69 -7.89 -14.27
N LEU A 358 -34.52 -6.57 -14.36
CA LEU A 358 -33.48 -5.98 -15.20
C LEU A 358 -32.08 -6.39 -14.73
N GLY A 359 -31.84 -6.42 -13.42
CA GLY A 359 -30.62 -6.94 -12.81
C GLY A 359 -30.32 -8.36 -13.28
N GLY A 360 -31.29 -9.26 -13.10
CA GLY A 360 -31.17 -10.67 -13.47
C GLY A 360 -30.86 -10.86 -14.95
N VAL A 361 -31.58 -10.18 -15.84
CA VAL A 361 -31.41 -10.34 -17.30
C VAL A 361 -30.13 -9.69 -17.81
N LYS A 362 -29.78 -8.49 -17.33
CA LYS A 362 -28.67 -7.70 -17.89
C LYS A 362 -27.32 -8.06 -17.29
N PHE A 363 -27.27 -8.36 -15.99
CA PHE A 363 -26.04 -8.57 -15.25
C PHE A 363 -25.84 -10.01 -14.79
N ASN A 364 -26.83 -10.89 -15.01
CA ASN A 364 -26.87 -12.21 -14.40
C ASN A 364 -26.67 -12.11 -12.86
N GLY A 365 -27.32 -11.10 -12.26
CA GLY A 365 -27.07 -10.70 -10.88
C GLY A 365 -27.92 -9.49 -10.47
N LEU A 366 -27.39 -8.66 -9.57
CA LEU A 366 -28.08 -7.46 -9.09
C LEU A 366 -27.62 -6.21 -9.86
N ILE A 367 -28.48 -5.20 -9.93
CA ILE A 367 -28.06 -3.88 -10.40
C ILE A 367 -27.06 -3.30 -9.38
N PRO A 368 -25.83 -2.93 -9.77
CA PRO A 368 -24.77 -2.60 -8.81
C PRO A 368 -24.96 -1.31 -8.00
N TRP A 369 -26.00 -0.54 -8.27
CA TRP A 369 -26.34 0.72 -7.61
C TRP A 369 -27.76 0.70 -7.01
N ASP A 370 -28.35 -0.50 -6.91
CA ASP A 370 -29.74 -0.70 -6.51
C ASP A 370 -29.82 -1.31 -5.11
N ILE A 371 -30.63 -0.71 -4.24
CA ILE A 371 -30.64 -1.02 -2.79
C ILE A 371 -31.83 -1.88 -2.37
N ASP A 372 -32.86 -1.94 -3.20
CA ASP A 372 -34.09 -2.65 -2.94
C ASP A 372 -34.37 -3.68 -4.02
N GLY A 373 -35.37 -4.51 -3.73
CA GLY A 373 -35.85 -5.53 -4.63
C GLY A 373 -37.35 -5.53 -4.71
N ASP A 374 -37.83 -5.42 -5.93
CA ASP A 374 -39.23 -5.52 -6.29
C ASP A 374 -39.56 -6.95 -6.69
N PHE A 375 -40.62 -7.48 -6.08
CA PHE A 375 -41.28 -8.74 -6.46
C PHE A 375 -42.77 -8.51 -6.56
N ILE A 376 -43.39 -9.20 -7.50
CA ILE A 376 -44.83 -9.33 -7.58
C ILE A 376 -45.23 -10.76 -7.24
N PHE A 377 -46.32 -10.92 -6.51
CA PHE A 377 -46.86 -12.23 -6.14
C PHE A 377 -48.39 -12.23 -6.25
N LEU A 378 -48.98 -13.41 -6.36
CA LEU A 378 -50.43 -13.54 -6.52
C LEU A 378 -51.15 -13.11 -5.23
N THR A 379 -52.16 -12.26 -5.36
CA THR A 379 -52.96 -11.80 -4.20
C THR A 379 -53.62 -12.94 -3.44
N THR A 380 -53.90 -14.07 -4.10
CA THR A 380 -54.41 -15.30 -3.47
C THR A 380 -53.47 -15.85 -2.40
N ASP A 381 -52.17 -15.59 -2.51
CA ASP A 381 -51.15 -16.11 -1.61
C ASP A 381 -50.91 -15.18 -0.41
N LEU A 382 -51.49 -13.97 -0.41
CA LEU A 382 -51.25 -12.93 0.61
C LEU A 382 -51.61 -13.37 2.03
N ASN A 383 -52.55 -14.31 2.17
CA ASN A 383 -52.94 -14.88 3.46
C ASN A 383 -51.79 -15.62 4.18
N ILE A 384 -50.73 -16.03 3.48
CA ILE A 384 -49.58 -16.67 4.13
C ILE A 384 -48.83 -15.70 5.06
N PHE A 385 -48.82 -14.42 4.74
CA PHE A 385 -48.05 -13.39 5.46
C PHE A 385 -48.78 -12.89 6.72
N THR A 386 -50.08 -13.15 6.86
CA THR A 386 -50.85 -12.82 8.07
C THR A 386 -50.77 -13.93 9.12
N LYS A 387 -50.25 -15.12 8.76
CA LYS A 387 -50.10 -16.23 9.71
C LYS A 387 -49.02 -15.90 10.74
N ARG A 388 -49.34 -16.17 12.01
CA ARG A 388 -48.43 -15.98 13.14
C ARG A 388 -47.09 -16.69 12.96
N GLU A 389 -47.10 -17.91 12.44
CA GLU A 389 -45.90 -18.70 12.15
C GLU A 389 -44.97 -17.99 11.15
N THR A 390 -45.53 -17.35 10.12
CA THR A 390 -44.79 -16.57 9.12
C THR A 390 -44.21 -15.30 9.76
N ILE A 391 -45.03 -14.57 10.53
CA ILE A 391 -44.57 -13.35 11.22
C ILE A 391 -43.39 -13.69 12.16
N GLU A 392 -43.52 -14.75 12.96
CA GLU A 392 -42.45 -15.21 13.85
C GLU A 392 -41.21 -15.69 13.08
N HIS A 393 -41.37 -16.31 11.91
CA HIS A 393 -40.27 -16.74 11.05
C HIS A 393 -39.43 -15.55 10.57
N PHE A 394 -40.08 -14.51 10.05
CA PHE A 394 -39.41 -13.28 9.60
C PHE A 394 -38.81 -12.48 10.76
N GLN A 395 -39.50 -12.42 11.92
CA GLN A 395 -38.98 -11.72 13.11
C GLN A 395 -37.78 -12.41 13.76
N LYS A 396 -37.76 -13.75 13.83
CA LYS A 396 -36.60 -14.49 14.37
C LYS A 396 -35.35 -14.28 13.53
N LYS A 397 -35.50 -14.14 12.22
CA LYS A 397 -34.38 -13.89 11.32
C LYS A 397 -33.83 -12.47 11.45
N ARG A 398 -34.70 -11.48 11.68
CA ARG A 398 -34.30 -10.10 12.02
C ARG A 398 -33.45 -9.96 13.30
N LEU A 399 -33.43 -10.97 14.18
CA LEU A 399 -32.67 -10.96 15.43
C LEU A 399 -31.33 -11.72 15.34
N GLN A 400 -31.03 -12.36 14.20
CA GLN A 400 -29.79 -13.10 13.96
C GLN A 400 -28.77 -12.31 13.11
N ASP A 401 -29.21 -11.21 12.50
CA ASP A 401 -28.45 -10.24 11.73
C ASP A 401 -28.34 -8.92 12.54
#